data_AF-A0A7S0E6L8-F1
#
_entry.id   AF-A0A7S0E6L8-F1
#
_cell.length_a   1.000
_cell.length_b   1.000
_cell.length_c   1.000
_cell.angle_alpha   90.00
_cell.angle_beta   90.00
_cell.angle_gamma   90.00
#
_symmetry.space_group_name_H-M   'P 1'
#
loop_
_entity.id
_entity.type
_entity.pdbx_description
1 polymer ?
#
loop_
_entity_poly.entity_id
_entity_poly.type
_entity_poly.pdbx_seq_one_letter_code
_entity_poly.pdbx_strand_id
1 'polypeptide(L)'
;RTFCGTRARAMSTPPLSGARRGILRRAFQKLDLDHDGQLTASELRSSFSGLADNRVQSGELTETQVFAELLSELLPDGSQHILQDEWEEYFASKHATLSDDAFCTKISRMWGGLPFVTQKRVDGLEAKLLDSLSSQGAEREVLTRIFRKYDSNEDGLLQLDEFEQFCGAFGLSQAKCSSDEIRALFERYDLDDSGELAFREFSAAMLRQAE
;
A
#
# COMPACT_ATOMS: atom_id res chain seq x y z
N ARG A 1 -14.32 3.40 -31.30
CA ARG A 1 -14.78 2.64 -30.11
C ARG A 1 -14.32 1.20 -30.27
N THR A 2 -13.08 0.91 -29.90
CA THR A 2 -12.53 -0.44 -29.81
C THR A 2 -12.68 -0.87 -28.37
N PHE A 3 -13.70 -1.71 -28.14
CA PHE A 3 -13.82 -2.53 -26.94
C PHE A 3 -12.64 -3.51 -26.98
N CYS A 4 -11.66 -3.35 -26.10
CA CYS A 4 -10.65 -4.37 -25.90
C CYS A 4 -11.17 -5.37 -24.86
N GLY A 5 -11.40 -6.60 -25.33
CA GLY A 5 -11.31 -7.86 -24.60
C GLY A 5 -11.75 -7.88 -23.14
N THR A 6 -13.06 -7.92 -22.90
CA THR A 6 -13.61 -8.47 -21.66
C THR A 6 -13.12 -9.92 -21.50
N ARG A 7 -12.23 -10.20 -20.54
CA ARG A 7 -11.95 -11.58 -20.09
C ARG A 7 -13.22 -12.13 -19.44
N ALA A 8 -14.06 -12.77 -20.23
CA ALA A 8 -15.13 -13.63 -19.75
C ALA A 8 -14.59 -15.06 -19.59
N ARG A 9 -14.18 -15.45 -18.38
CA ARG A 9 -14.65 -16.68 -17.69
C ARG A 9 -13.82 -17.02 -16.44
N ALA A 10 -14.46 -16.78 -15.30
CA ALA A 10 -14.77 -17.76 -14.25
C ALA A 10 -13.64 -18.68 -13.76
N MET A 11 -13.07 -18.33 -12.60
CA MET A 11 -12.90 -19.28 -11.49
C MET A 11 -13.17 -18.55 -10.19
N SER A 12 -14.00 -19.15 -9.33
CA SER A 12 -14.27 -18.69 -7.97
C SER A 12 -12.98 -18.65 -7.15
N THR A 13 -12.24 -17.56 -7.21
CA THR A 13 -11.22 -17.26 -6.23
C THR A 13 -11.91 -16.66 -5.01
N PRO A 14 -11.66 -17.16 -3.79
CA PRO A 14 -12.21 -16.54 -2.59
C PRO A 14 -11.74 -15.07 -2.57
N PRO A 15 -12.58 -14.13 -2.11
CA PRO A 15 -12.21 -12.73 -2.04
C PRO A 15 -10.89 -12.61 -1.30
N LEU A 16 -9.89 -12.03 -1.98
CA LEU A 16 -8.60 -11.66 -1.40
C LEU A 16 -8.83 -11.02 -0.02
N SER A 17 -8.13 -11.49 1.01
CA SER A 17 -8.15 -10.82 2.31
C SER A 17 -7.77 -9.35 2.09
N GLY A 18 -8.49 -8.43 2.74
CA GLY A 18 -8.25 -6.98 2.56
C GLY A 18 -6.79 -6.59 2.80
N ALA A 19 -6.12 -7.33 3.70
CA ALA A 19 -4.68 -7.22 3.94
C ALA A 19 -3.87 -7.46 2.66
N ARG A 20 -3.99 -8.63 2.00
CA ARG A 20 -3.22 -8.95 0.77
C ARG A 20 -3.48 -7.94 -0.34
N ARG A 21 -4.74 -7.52 -0.50
CA ARG A 21 -5.14 -6.56 -1.51
C ARG A 21 -4.44 -5.21 -1.34
N GLY A 22 -4.44 -4.68 -0.12
CA GLY A 22 -3.76 -3.42 0.18
C GLY A 22 -2.26 -3.47 -0.09
N ILE A 23 -1.61 -4.63 0.00
CA ILE A 23 -0.18 -4.78 -0.33
C ILE A 23 0.04 -4.75 -1.83
N LEU A 24 -0.77 -5.49 -2.57
CA LEU A 24 -0.67 -5.55 -4.02
C LEU A 24 -0.98 -4.18 -4.63
N ARG A 25 -1.97 -3.47 -4.10
CA ARG A 25 -2.28 -2.10 -4.50
C ARG A 25 -1.15 -1.11 -4.20
N ARG A 26 -0.57 -1.17 -3.00
CA ARG A 26 0.61 -0.34 -2.64
C ARG A 26 1.83 -0.65 -3.49
N ALA A 27 2.07 -1.93 -3.75
CA ALA A 27 3.12 -2.34 -4.68
C ALA A 27 2.84 -1.76 -6.06
N PHE A 28 1.60 -1.85 -6.53
CA PHE A 28 1.20 -1.35 -7.83
C PHE A 28 1.44 0.16 -7.96
N GLN A 29 0.89 0.96 -7.05
CA GLN A 29 1.05 2.42 -7.05
C GLN A 29 2.49 2.90 -6.93
N LYS A 30 3.35 2.13 -6.25
CA LYS A 30 4.77 2.46 -6.11
C LYS A 30 5.59 2.08 -7.34
N LEU A 31 5.12 1.08 -8.09
CA LEU A 31 5.71 0.67 -9.34
C LEU A 31 5.21 1.56 -10.50
N ASP A 32 3.98 2.07 -10.40
CA ASP A 32 3.31 2.94 -11.38
C ASP A 32 3.84 4.37 -11.21
N LEU A 33 4.81 4.74 -12.07
CA LEU A 33 5.56 5.98 -11.93
C LEU A 33 4.84 7.17 -12.56
N ASP A 34 4.01 6.91 -13.58
CA ASP A 34 3.22 7.94 -14.25
C ASP A 34 1.78 8.04 -13.72
N HIS A 35 1.39 7.14 -12.81
CA HIS A 35 0.11 7.08 -12.13
C HIS A 35 -1.07 6.94 -13.11
N ASP A 36 -0.84 6.25 -14.22
CA ASP A 36 -1.85 6.03 -15.26
C ASP A 36 -2.73 4.80 -14.99
N GLY A 37 -2.44 4.05 -13.92
CA GLY A 37 -3.17 2.84 -13.54
C GLY A 37 -2.78 1.60 -14.35
N GLN A 38 -1.67 1.66 -15.10
CA GLN A 38 -1.14 0.60 -15.94
C GLN A 38 0.34 0.37 -15.64
N LEU A 39 0.71 -0.84 -15.21
CA LEU A 39 2.13 -1.15 -15.02
C LEU A 39 2.76 -1.67 -16.30
N THR A 40 3.67 -0.88 -16.86
CA THR A 40 4.45 -1.26 -18.03
C THR A 40 5.70 -2.06 -17.65
N ALA A 41 6.22 -2.83 -18.61
CA ALA A 41 7.48 -3.57 -18.44
C ALA A 41 8.67 -2.67 -18.04
N SER A 42 8.67 -1.42 -18.51
CA SER A 42 9.71 -0.43 -18.21
C SER A 42 9.68 -0.01 -16.73
N GLU A 43 8.49 0.23 -16.20
CA GLU A 43 8.27 0.61 -14.80
C GLU A 43 8.57 -0.53 -13.84
N LEU A 44 8.09 -1.73 -14.16
CA LEU A 44 8.42 -2.95 -13.43
C LEU A 44 9.95 -3.16 -13.39
N ARG A 45 10.66 -2.92 -14.50
CA ARG A 45 12.13 -3.10 -14.56
C ARG A 45 12.87 -2.12 -13.65
N SER A 46 12.37 -0.88 -13.56
CA SER A 46 13.00 0.18 -12.78
C SER A 46 13.01 -0.09 -11.28
N SER A 47 12.01 -0.84 -10.80
CA SER A 47 11.80 -1.10 -9.37
C SER A 47 11.96 -2.58 -8.98
N PHE A 48 12.10 -3.47 -9.97
CA PHE A 48 12.42 -4.87 -9.72
C PHE A 48 13.81 -5.01 -9.09
N SER A 49 13.89 -5.78 -8.01
CA SER A 49 15.16 -6.11 -7.38
C SER A 49 15.44 -7.59 -7.52
N GLY A 50 16.38 -7.93 -8.40
CA GLY A 50 16.86 -9.31 -8.57
C GLY A 50 17.49 -9.90 -7.30
N LEU A 51 17.83 -9.07 -6.30
CA LEU A 51 18.43 -9.50 -5.04
C LEU A 51 17.51 -10.38 -4.18
N ALA A 52 16.21 -10.45 -4.49
CA ALA A 52 15.28 -11.34 -3.81
C ALA A 52 15.42 -12.81 -4.23
N ASP A 53 16.02 -13.09 -5.38
CA ASP A 53 16.14 -14.44 -5.91
C ASP A 53 17.50 -15.05 -5.57
N ASN A 54 17.48 -16.22 -4.94
CA ASN A 54 18.69 -16.96 -4.58
C ASN A 54 19.56 -17.29 -5.81
N ARG A 55 18.95 -17.40 -7.01
CA ARG A 55 19.65 -17.69 -8.28
C ARG A 55 20.45 -16.50 -8.80
N VAL A 56 20.01 -15.28 -8.49
CA VAL A 56 20.76 -14.06 -8.79
C VAL A 56 21.89 -13.89 -7.78
N GLN A 57 21.64 -14.21 -6.51
CA GLN A 57 22.66 -14.19 -5.46
C GLN A 57 23.76 -15.24 -5.67
N SER A 58 23.41 -16.43 -6.19
CA SER A 58 24.37 -17.47 -6.54
C SER A 58 25.12 -17.20 -7.86
N GLY A 59 24.70 -16.18 -8.62
CA GLY A 59 25.28 -15.83 -9.92
C GLY A 59 24.89 -16.81 -11.04
N GLU A 60 23.92 -17.69 -10.82
CA GLU A 60 23.41 -18.63 -11.83
C GLU A 60 22.56 -17.93 -12.90
N LEU A 61 21.84 -16.88 -12.52
CA LEU A 61 21.07 -16.04 -13.43
C LEU A 61 21.37 -14.57 -13.22
N THR A 62 21.24 -13.81 -14.30
CA THR A 62 21.24 -12.35 -14.23
C THR A 62 19.87 -11.82 -13.84
N GLU A 63 19.83 -10.63 -13.22
CA GLU A 63 18.58 -9.95 -12.90
C GLU A 63 17.66 -9.78 -14.12
N THR A 64 18.24 -9.47 -15.29
CA THR A 64 17.50 -9.31 -16.55
C THR A 64 16.85 -10.63 -17.00
N GLN A 65 17.45 -11.78 -16.72
CA GLN A 65 16.87 -13.09 -17.07
C GLN A 65 15.71 -13.46 -16.15
N VAL A 66 15.86 -13.27 -14.83
CA VAL A 66 14.76 -13.49 -13.87
C VAL A 66 13.60 -12.54 -14.16
N PHE A 67 13.91 -11.29 -14.51
CA PHE A 67 12.89 -10.31 -14.88
C PHE A 67 12.16 -10.69 -16.18
N ALA A 68 12.88 -11.22 -17.17
CA ALA A 68 12.26 -11.69 -18.42
C ALA A 68 11.33 -12.90 -18.19
N GLU A 69 11.73 -13.84 -17.31
CA GLU A 69 10.86 -14.94 -16.88
C GLU A 69 9.60 -14.38 -16.20
N LEU A 70 9.76 -13.44 -15.25
CA LEU A 70 8.65 -12.81 -14.55
C LEU A 70 7.70 -12.07 -15.49
N LEU A 71 8.21 -11.29 -16.44
CA LEU A 71 7.40 -10.60 -17.44
C LEU A 71 6.65 -11.58 -18.34
N SER A 72 7.27 -12.66 -18.77
CA SER A 72 6.61 -13.67 -19.60
C SER A 72 5.45 -14.37 -18.88
N GLU A 73 5.54 -14.47 -17.56
CA GLU A 73 4.47 -15.04 -16.74
C GLU A 73 3.38 -14.01 -16.37
N LEU A 74 3.74 -12.75 -16.19
CA LEU A 74 2.80 -11.65 -15.90
C LEU A 74 2.03 -11.19 -17.15
N LEU A 75 2.66 -11.25 -18.32
CA LEU A 75 2.13 -10.79 -19.61
C LEU A 75 2.22 -11.90 -20.68
N PRO A 76 1.58 -13.06 -20.47
CA PRO A 76 1.70 -14.20 -21.38
C PRO A 76 1.09 -13.94 -22.77
N ASP A 77 0.14 -13.01 -22.85
CA ASP A 77 -0.64 -12.63 -24.02
C ASP A 77 -0.02 -11.50 -24.86
N GLY A 78 1.21 -11.08 -24.52
CA GLY A 78 1.89 -9.98 -25.21
C GLY A 78 1.31 -8.61 -24.90
N SER A 79 0.49 -8.53 -23.84
CA SER A 79 0.02 -7.28 -23.26
C SER A 79 1.21 -6.40 -22.87
N GLN A 80 1.12 -5.11 -23.17
CA GLN A 80 2.21 -4.15 -22.93
C GLN A 80 2.19 -3.62 -21.49
N HIS A 81 1.06 -3.79 -20.81
CA HIS A 81 0.79 -3.34 -19.46
C HIS A 81 -0.04 -4.38 -18.70
N ILE A 82 0.04 -4.35 -17.38
CA ILE A 82 -0.84 -5.08 -16.47
C ILE A 82 -1.68 -4.08 -15.67
N LEU A 83 -2.99 -4.31 -15.62
CA LEU A 83 -3.91 -3.48 -14.83
C LEU A 83 -3.90 -3.90 -13.35
N GLN A 84 -4.35 -3.01 -12.47
CA GLN A 84 -4.37 -3.27 -11.02
C GLN A 84 -5.16 -4.54 -10.66
N ASP A 85 -6.33 -4.77 -11.25
CA ASP A 85 -7.14 -5.96 -10.98
C ASP A 85 -6.43 -7.26 -11.41
N GLU A 86 -5.74 -7.23 -12.56
CA GLU A 86 -5.01 -8.38 -13.09
C GLU A 86 -3.77 -8.69 -12.25
N TRP A 87 -3.08 -7.65 -11.81
CA TRP A 87 -1.98 -7.73 -10.86
C TRP A 87 -2.43 -8.37 -9.54
N GLU A 88 -3.55 -7.90 -8.98
CA GLU A 88 -4.11 -8.45 -7.76
C GLU A 88 -4.44 -9.94 -7.90
N GLU A 89 -5.13 -10.31 -8.98
CA GLU A 89 -5.55 -11.69 -9.23
C GLU A 89 -4.35 -12.63 -9.47
N TYR A 90 -3.35 -12.20 -10.22
CA TYR A 90 -2.14 -13.00 -10.50
C TYR A 90 -1.41 -13.37 -9.21
N PHE A 91 -1.08 -12.38 -8.38
CA PHE A 91 -0.36 -12.63 -7.13
C PHE A 91 -1.24 -13.35 -6.10
N ALA A 92 -2.55 -13.07 -6.07
CA ALA A 92 -3.50 -13.80 -5.25
C ALA A 92 -3.50 -15.30 -5.56
N SER A 93 -3.57 -15.65 -6.84
CA SER A 93 -3.66 -17.03 -7.30
C SER A 93 -2.33 -17.76 -7.12
N LYS A 94 -1.23 -17.15 -7.56
CA LYS A 94 0.10 -17.77 -7.54
C LYS A 94 0.67 -17.96 -6.12
N HIS A 95 0.21 -17.16 -5.17
CA HIS A 95 0.64 -17.23 -3.77
C HIS A 95 -0.52 -17.47 -2.80
N ALA A 96 -1.62 -18.06 -3.27
CA ALA A 96 -2.77 -18.41 -2.45
C ALA A 96 -2.39 -19.27 -1.23
N THR A 97 -1.38 -20.13 -1.39
CA THR A 97 -0.89 -21.06 -0.37
C THR A 97 0.00 -20.43 0.71
N LEU A 98 0.48 -19.20 0.51
CA LEU A 98 1.27 -18.49 1.52
C LEU A 98 0.35 -17.92 2.60
N SER A 99 0.85 -17.84 3.84
CA SER A 99 0.22 -17.02 4.88
C SER A 99 0.34 -15.55 4.52
N ASP A 100 -0.52 -14.70 5.08
CA ASP A 100 -0.50 -13.25 4.81
C ASP A 100 0.90 -12.66 5.08
N ASP A 101 1.51 -12.99 6.22
CA ASP A 101 2.86 -12.52 6.58
C ASP A 101 3.98 -12.99 5.62
N ALA A 102 3.94 -14.26 5.20
CA ALA A 102 4.90 -14.80 4.24
C ALA A 102 4.70 -14.21 2.83
N PHE A 103 3.44 -13.97 2.46
CA PHE A 103 3.07 -13.28 1.23
C PHE A 103 3.62 -11.85 1.24
N CYS A 104 3.38 -11.06 2.29
CA CYS A 104 3.94 -9.72 2.47
C CYS A 104 5.45 -9.73 2.25
N THR A 105 6.14 -10.59 3.01
CA THR A 105 7.61 -10.66 3.00
C THR A 105 8.14 -11.00 1.62
N LYS A 106 7.45 -11.86 0.86
CA LYS A 106 7.86 -12.25 -0.49
C LYS A 106 7.67 -11.10 -1.48
N ILE A 107 6.51 -10.43 -1.49
CA ILE A 107 6.24 -9.29 -2.37
C ILE A 107 7.20 -8.14 -2.09
N SER A 108 7.40 -7.77 -0.82
CA SER A 108 8.29 -6.65 -0.44
C SER A 108 9.74 -6.88 -0.84
N ARG A 109 10.21 -8.14 -0.79
CA ARG A 109 11.56 -8.49 -1.25
C ARG A 109 11.69 -8.38 -2.77
N MET A 110 10.72 -8.90 -3.54
CA MET A 110 10.79 -8.90 -5.00
C MET A 110 10.91 -7.51 -5.62
N TRP A 111 10.29 -6.51 -4.98
CA TRP A 111 10.27 -5.13 -5.45
C TRP A 111 11.20 -4.21 -4.65
N GLY A 112 12.35 -4.75 -4.22
CA GLY A 112 13.49 -3.94 -3.77
C GLY A 112 13.31 -3.18 -2.46
N GLY A 113 12.49 -3.71 -1.56
CA GLY A 113 12.19 -2.99 -0.33
C GLY A 113 11.19 -1.87 -0.59
N LEU A 114 10.08 -2.21 -1.26
CA LEU A 114 8.81 -1.54 -0.99
C LEU A 114 8.77 -1.36 0.54
N PRO A 115 8.71 -0.11 1.03
CA PRO A 115 8.79 0.21 2.44
C PRO A 115 7.49 -0.23 3.07
N PHE A 116 7.44 -1.54 3.26
CA PHE A 116 6.31 -2.23 3.76
C PHE A 116 6.46 -2.15 5.24
N VAL A 117 5.74 -1.21 5.82
CA VAL A 117 5.48 -1.27 7.24
C VAL A 117 4.64 -2.49 7.44
N THR A 118 5.23 -3.47 8.12
CA THR A 118 4.52 -4.68 8.51
C THR A 118 3.22 -4.25 9.18
N GLN A 119 2.13 -4.99 8.95
CA GLN A 119 0.85 -4.67 9.57
C GLN A 119 1.03 -4.46 11.07
N LYS A 120 1.82 -5.32 11.72
CA LYS A 120 2.21 -5.22 13.12
C LYS A 120 2.85 -3.89 13.53
N ARG A 121 3.61 -3.27 12.63
CA ARG A 121 4.26 -1.98 12.87
C ARG A 121 3.31 -0.83 12.56
N VAL A 122 2.46 -0.91 11.53
CA VAL A 122 1.36 0.05 11.31
C VAL A 122 0.39 0.01 12.48
N ASP A 123 -0.02 -1.17 12.94
CA ASP A 123 -0.89 -1.37 14.10
C ASP A 123 -0.22 -0.82 15.37
N GLY A 124 1.11 -0.93 15.49
CA GLY A 124 1.87 -0.31 16.59
C GLY A 124 1.92 1.23 16.52
N LEU A 125 1.98 1.80 15.32
CA LEU A 125 1.90 3.25 15.09
C LEU A 125 0.49 3.77 15.32
N GLU A 126 -0.52 3.05 14.84
CA GLU A 126 -1.94 3.26 15.09
C GLU A 126 -2.21 3.26 16.59
N ALA A 127 -1.79 2.22 17.32
CA ALA A 127 -1.97 2.14 18.77
C ALA A 127 -1.31 3.31 19.51
N LYS A 128 -0.12 3.75 19.08
CA LYS A 128 0.60 4.87 19.70
C LYS A 128 -0.06 6.22 19.39
N LEU A 129 -0.56 6.38 18.17
CA LEU A 129 -1.35 7.54 17.76
C LEU A 129 -2.64 7.63 18.60
N LEU A 130 -3.33 6.51 18.75
CA LEU A 130 -4.57 6.40 19.52
C LEU A 130 -4.37 6.61 21.01
N ASP A 131 -3.29 6.09 21.60
CA ASP A 131 -2.93 6.31 23.00
C ASP A 131 -2.68 7.81 23.28
N SER A 132 -1.96 8.47 22.37
CA SER A 132 -1.68 9.90 22.47
C SER A 132 -2.93 10.77 22.30
N LEU A 133 -3.87 10.36 21.43
CA LEU A 133 -5.15 11.04 21.22
C LEU A 133 -6.15 10.78 22.35
N SER A 134 -6.23 9.55 22.84
CA SER A 134 -7.05 9.19 23.99
C SER A 134 -6.64 9.97 25.24
N SER A 135 -5.33 10.20 25.40
CA SER A 135 -4.79 11.07 26.45
C SER A 135 -5.22 12.54 26.33
N GLN A 136 -5.59 13.01 25.13
CA GLN A 136 -6.12 14.36 24.89
C GLN A 136 -7.65 14.45 24.94
N GLY A 137 -8.34 13.29 24.98
CA GLY A 137 -9.79 13.15 24.91
C GLY A 137 -10.24 12.75 23.50
N ALA A 138 -10.83 11.55 23.37
CA ALA A 138 -11.34 11.02 22.10
C ALA A 138 -12.73 11.58 21.72
N GLU A 139 -13.07 12.77 22.21
CA GLU A 139 -14.35 13.41 21.91
C GLU A 139 -14.29 14.07 20.53
N ARG A 140 -15.41 14.01 19.80
CA ARG A 140 -15.51 14.58 18.44
C ARG A 140 -15.10 16.05 18.38
N GLU A 141 -15.35 16.81 19.44
CA GLU A 141 -14.96 18.22 19.56
C GLU A 141 -13.44 18.40 19.67
N VAL A 142 -12.76 17.52 20.41
CA VAL A 142 -11.30 17.51 20.52
C VAL A 142 -10.67 17.10 19.19
N LEU A 143 -11.19 16.05 18.54
CA LEU A 143 -10.75 15.63 17.21
C LEU A 143 -10.92 16.75 16.18
N THR A 144 -12.03 17.50 16.21
CA THR A 144 -12.25 18.65 15.34
C THR A 144 -11.21 19.74 15.58
N ARG A 145 -10.88 20.03 16.85
CA ARG A 145 -9.88 21.04 17.21
C ARG A 145 -8.47 20.63 16.79
N ILE A 146 -8.15 19.35 16.94
CA ILE A 146 -6.85 18.80 16.54
C ILE A 146 -6.76 18.79 15.01
N PHE A 147 -7.78 18.32 14.30
CA PHE A 147 -7.82 18.32 12.84
C PHE A 147 -7.57 19.72 12.26
N ARG A 148 -8.36 20.72 12.70
CA ARG A 148 -8.18 22.13 12.29
C ARG A 148 -6.83 22.74 12.65
N LYS A 149 -6.10 22.16 13.60
CA LYS A 149 -4.79 22.66 14.00
C LYS A 149 -3.72 22.29 12.97
N TYR A 150 -3.90 21.18 12.26
CA TYR A 150 -2.92 20.65 11.30
C TYR A 150 -3.36 20.84 9.84
N ASP A 151 -4.67 20.92 9.59
CA ASP A 151 -5.30 21.41 8.34
C ASP A 151 -4.91 22.89 8.12
N SER A 152 -3.82 23.11 7.39
CA SER A 152 -3.17 24.42 7.25
C SER A 152 -3.76 25.24 6.10
N ASN A 153 -4.32 24.56 5.12
CA ASN A 153 -5.10 25.13 4.01
C ASN A 153 -6.58 25.35 4.36
N GLU A 154 -7.04 24.87 5.53
CA GLU A 154 -8.42 24.98 6.03
C GLU A 154 -9.46 24.43 5.03
N ASP A 155 -9.06 23.44 4.24
CA ASP A 155 -9.93 22.84 3.22
C ASP A 155 -10.78 21.70 3.79
N GLY A 156 -10.56 21.33 5.05
CA GLY A 156 -11.29 20.27 5.74
C GLY A 156 -10.80 18.86 5.38
N LEU A 157 -9.64 18.77 4.72
CA LEU A 157 -8.96 17.55 4.32
C LEU A 157 -7.56 17.55 4.93
N LEU A 158 -7.06 16.39 5.34
CA LEU A 158 -5.66 16.23 5.72
C LEU A 158 -4.90 15.62 4.56
N GLN A 159 -3.96 16.36 4.01
CA GLN A 159 -3.04 15.86 3.00
C GLN A 159 -1.91 15.05 3.67
N LEU A 160 -1.16 14.28 2.87
CA LEU A 160 -0.08 13.44 3.39
C LEU A 160 0.96 14.25 4.19
N ASP A 161 1.38 15.41 3.67
CA ASP A 161 2.35 16.29 4.35
C ASP A 161 1.83 16.84 5.69
N GLU A 162 0.53 17.13 5.77
CA GLU A 162 -0.11 17.61 7.01
C GLU A 162 -0.28 16.47 8.01
N PHE A 163 -0.60 15.28 7.51
CA PHE A 163 -0.69 14.07 8.32
C PHE A 163 0.69 13.64 8.85
N GLU A 164 1.77 13.87 8.11
CA GLU A 164 3.15 13.67 8.59
C GLU A 164 3.49 14.61 9.74
N GLN A 165 3.13 15.90 9.62
CA GLN A 165 3.32 16.87 10.69
C GLN A 165 2.49 16.53 11.93
N PHE A 166 1.25 16.12 11.71
CA PHE A 166 0.37 15.59 12.74
C PHE A 166 1.02 14.40 13.45
N CYS A 167 1.37 13.33 12.72
CA CYS A 167 2.05 12.16 13.28
C CYS A 167 3.32 12.53 14.05
N GLY A 168 4.10 13.48 13.52
CA GLY A 168 5.30 13.99 14.17
C GLY A 168 5.03 14.61 15.54
N ALA A 169 3.97 15.43 15.64
CA ALA A 169 3.58 16.08 16.89
C ALA A 169 3.00 15.14 17.94
N PHE A 170 2.41 14.01 17.52
CA PHE A 170 1.89 12.97 18.42
C PHE A 170 2.94 11.90 18.77
N GLY A 171 4.23 12.20 18.61
CA GLY A 171 5.33 11.35 19.09
C GLY A 171 5.68 10.17 18.18
N LEU A 172 5.16 10.16 16.94
CA LEU A 172 5.61 9.22 15.90
C LEU A 172 6.95 9.67 15.29
N SER A 173 7.26 10.97 15.29
CA SER A 173 8.61 11.46 14.91
C SER A 173 9.73 10.85 15.77
N GLN A 174 9.48 10.62 17.08
CA GLN A 174 10.45 9.97 17.96
C GLN A 174 10.59 8.45 17.71
N ALA A 175 9.61 7.82 17.05
CA ALA A 175 9.63 6.38 16.77
C ALA A 175 10.47 6.02 15.52
N LYS A 176 11.18 6.98 14.90
CA LYS A 176 11.88 6.81 13.62
C LYS A 176 10.95 6.28 12.52
N CYS A 177 9.71 6.76 12.49
CA CYS A 177 8.79 6.46 11.42
C CYS A 177 9.31 7.08 10.13
N SER A 178 9.56 6.27 9.10
CA SER A 178 9.79 6.76 7.75
C SER A 178 8.49 7.31 7.16
N SER A 179 8.58 8.21 6.17
CA SER A 179 7.42 8.77 5.46
C SER A 179 6.49 7.68 4.92
N ASP A 180 7.06 6.57 4.47
CA ASP A 180 6.29 5.41 4.03
C ASP A 180 5.49 4.73 5.14
N GLU A 181 5.91 4.84 6.41
CA GLU A 181 5.16 4.32 7.56
C GLU A 181 3.93 5.15 7.88
N ILE A 182 4.10 6.46 7.75
CA ILE A 182 3.01 7.41 7.93
C ILE A 182 2.04 7.30 6.75
N ARG A 183 2.55 7.14 5.53
CA ARG A 183 1.73 6.88 4.34
C ARG A 183 0.93 5.59 4.45
N ALA A 184 1.54 4.50 4.95
CA ALA A 184 0.82 3.25 5.17
C ALA A 184 -0.28 3.37 6.24
N LEU A 185 -0.12 4.25 7.23
CA LEU A 185 -1.15 4.57 8.21
C LEU A 185 -2.24 5.48 7.62
N PHE A 186 -1.84 6.45 6.79
CA PHE A 186 -2.73 7.35 6.07
C PHE A 186 -3.71 6.57 5.18
N GLU A 187 -3.17 5.70 4.32
CA GLU A 187 -3.95 4.85 3.41
C GLU A 187 -4.88 3.87 4.16
N ARG A 188 -4.62 3.58 5.43
CA ARG A 188 -5.52 2.75 6.25
C ARG A 188 -6.76 3.50 6.69
N TYR A 189 -6.64 4.82 6.83
CA TYR A 189 -7.74 5.69 7.22
C TYR A 189 -8.47 6.28 6.01
N ASP A 190 -7.77 6.46 4.90
CA ASP A 190 -8.36 6.86 3.61
C ASP A 190 -9.20 5.70 3.02
N LEU A 191 -10.50 5.70 3.32
CA LEU A 191 -11.43 4.63 2.92
C LEU A 191 -11.92 4.76 1.48
N ASP A 192 -11.90 5.98 0.94
CA ASP A 192 -12.34 6.27 -0.42
C ASP A 192 -11.18 6.40 -1.41
N ASP A 193 -9.95 6.23 -0.92
CA ASP A 193 -8.72 6.25 -1.71
C ASP A 193 -8.56 7.54 -2.51
N SER A 194 -9.07 8.64 -1.95
CA SER A 194 -8.98 9.96 -2.55
C SER A 194 -7.57 10.55 -2.49
N GLY A 195 -6.69 9.98 -1.65
CA GLY A 195 -5.38 10.53 -1.34
C GLY A 195 -5.44 11.68 -0.33
N GLU A 196 -6.61 11.95 0.22
CA GLU A 196 -6.89 13.03 1.16
C GLU A 196 -7.74 12.49 2.32
N LEU A 197 -7.37 12.81 3.56
CA LEU A 197 -8.10 12.32 4.72
C LEU A 197 -9.21 13.28 5.11
N ALA A 198 -10.45 12.98 4.74
CA ALA A 198 -11.56 13.83 5.16
C ALA A 198 -11.82 13.69 6.66
N PHE A 199 -12.33 14.76 7.29
CA PHE A 199 -12.68 14.74 8.71
C PHE A 199 -13.60 13.56 9.09
N ARG A 200 -14.50 13.14 8.17
CA ARG A 200 -15.38 11.98 8.39
C ARG A 200 -14.58 10.68 8.53
N GLU A 201 -13.57 10.47 7.69
CA GLU A 201 -12.74 9.26 7.71
C GLU A 201 -11.83 9.27 8.92
N PHE A 202 -11.18 10.41 9.18
CA PHE A 202 -10.35 10.60 10.34
C PHE A 202 -11.14 10.36 11.65
N SER A 203 -12.30 11.01 11.82
CA SER A 203 -13.12 10.82 13.02
C SER A 203 -13.70 9.40 13.12
N ALA A 204 -14.10 8.77 12.01
CA ALA A 204 -14.58 7.39 12.02
C ALA A 204 -13.47 6.39 12.39
N ALA A 205 -12.25 6.59 11.88
CA ALA A 205 -11.10 5.78 12.23
C ALA A 205 -10.75 5.87 13.71
N MET A 206 -10.78 7.10 14.27
CA MET A 206 -10.50 7.33 15.69
C MET A 206 -11.62 6.85 16.61
N LEU A 207 -12.89 7.03 16.23
CA LEU A 207 -14.04 6.65 17.05
C LEU A 207 -14.33 5.13 17.02
N ARG A 208 -14.01 4.43 15.92
CA ARG A 208 -14.22 2.97 15.80
C ARG A 208 -13.49 2.15 16.86
N GLN A 209 -12.45 2.68 17.49
CA GLN A 209 -11.69 1.98 18.53
C GLN A 209 -12.09 2.37 19.96
N ALA A 210 -13.04 3.29 20.12
CA ALA A 210 -13.57 3.71 21.42
C ALA A 210 -14.84 2.93 21.86
N GLU A 211 -15.35 2.03 21.01
CA GLU A 211 -16.42 1.07 21.31
C GLU A 211 -15.87 -0.33 21.64
#